data_AF-A0A6B0BVZ6-F1
#
_entry.id   AF-A0A6B0BVZ6-F1
#
_cell.length_a   1.000
_cell.length_b   1.000
_cell.length_c   1.000
_cell.angle_alpha   90.00
_cell.angle_beta   90.00
_cell.angle_gamma   90.00
#
_symmetry.space_group_name_H-M   'P 1'
#
loop_
_entity.id
_entity.type
_entity.pdbx_description
1 polymer ?
#
loop_
_entity_poly.entity_id
_entity_poly.type
_entity_poly.pdbx_seq_one_letter_code
_entity_poly.pdbx_strand_id
1 'polypeptide(L)' 'FGRFESSIAKGLTYGNASHAFGTAKALEMDIESGASSSIGMILTAVISSVLIPVLIILFY' A
#
# COMPACT_ATOMS: atom_id res chain seq x y z
N PHE A 1 -8.03 14.75 12.12
CA PHE A 1 -7.28 13.93 11.13
C PHE A 1 -8.28 13.00 10.43
N GLY A 2 -8.32 12.94 9.09
CA GLY A 2 -9.09 11.92 8.36
C GLY A 2 -10.55 12.24 7.97
N ARG A 3 -10.92 13.48 7.65
CA ARG A 3 -12.23 13.74 6.99
C ARG A 3 -12.14 13.41 5.49
N PHE A 4 -12.12 12.13 5.17
CA PHE A 4 -12.35 11.65 3.81
C PHE A 4 -13.86 11.52 3.62
N GLU A 5 -14.43 12.20 2.62
CA GLU A 5 -15.88 12.13 2.37
C GLU A 5 -16.22 10.91 1.51
N SER A 6 -15.41 10.63 0.49
CA SER A 6 -15.56 9.48 -0.39
C SER A 6 -15.14 8.17 0.26
N SER A 7 -15.93 7.11 0.04
CA SER A 7 -15.60 5.74 0.45
C SER A 7 -14.29 5.25 -0.17
N ILE A 8 -13.97 5.68 -1.40
CA ILE A 8 -12.71 5.33 -2.08
C ILE A 8 -11.52 5.90 -1.29
N ALA A 9 -11.59 7.18 -0.94
CA ALA A 9 -10.53 7.84 -0.19
C ALA A 9 -10.37 7.23 1.22
N LYS A 10 -11.48 6.92 1.91
CA LYS A 10 -11.44 6.21 3.20
C LYS A 10 -10.72 4.87 3.09
N GLY A 11 -11.14 4.03 2.13
CA GLY A 11 -10.55 2.71 1.91
C GLY A 11 -9.05 2.76 1.60
N LEU A 12 -8.66 3.66 0.68
CA LEU A 12 -7.25 3.86 0.32
C LEU A 12 -6.40 4.26 1.53
N THR A 13 -6.92 5.17 2.36
CA THR A 13 -6.18 5.64 3.54
C THR A 13 -6.05 4.56 4.59
N TYR A 14 -7.10 3.79 4.87
CA TYR A 14 -7.04 2.66 5.81
C TYR A 14 -6.09 1.55 5.33
N GLY A 15 -6.07 1.26 4.03
CA GLY A 15 -5.14 0.31 3.43
C GLY A 15 -3.68 0.76 3.56
N ASN A 16 -3.38 1.99 3.16
CA ASN A 16 -2.04 2.58 3.29
C ASN A 16 -1.57 2.63 4.75
N ALA A 17 -2.46 3.02 5.67
CA ALA A 17 -2.17 3.03 7.10
C ALA A 17 -1.82 1.62 7.61
N SER A 18 -2.56 0.59 7.20
CA SER A 18 -2.29 -0.80 7.59
C SER A 18 -0.90 -1.28 7.13
N HIS A 19 -0.52 -0.97 5.88
CA HIS A 19 0.83 -1.28 5.40
C HIS A 19 1.91 -0.52 6.17
N ALA A 20 1.75 0.79 6.36
CA ALA A 20 2.71 1.62 7.08
C ALA A 20 2.88 1.18 8.55
N PHE A 21 1.78 0.83 9.24
CA PHE A 21 1.85 0.29 10.60
C PHE A 21 2.51 -1.08 10.64
N GLY A 22 2.25 -1.95 9.66
CA GLY A 22 2.94 -3.23 9.54
C GLY A 22 4.45 -3.06 9.34
N THR A 23 4.86 -2.14 8.48
CA THR A 23 6.27 -1.79 8.25
C THR A 23 6.92 -1.19 9.50
N ALA A 24 6.23 -0.28 10.20
CA ALA A 24 6.71 0.27 11.47
C ALA A 24 6.91 -0.84 12.52
N LYS A 25 5.97 -1.80 12.59
CA LYS A 25 6.09 -2.94 13.50
C LYS A 25 7.26 -3.85 13.14
N ALA A 26 7.46 -4.13 11.85
CA ALA A 26 8.61 -4.90 11.39
C ALA A 26 9.94 -4.19 11.73
N LEU A 27 9.98 -2.86 11.62
CA LEU A 27 11.14 -2.05 11.96
C LEU A 27 11.45 -2.05 13.48
N GLU A 28 10.43 -2.14 14.34
CA GLU A 28 10.61 -2.35 15.79
C GLU A 28 11.24 -3.70 16.11
N MET A 29 11.00 -4.73 15.28
CA MET A 29 11.56 -6.07 15.48
C MET A 29 13.01 -6.12 15.02
N ASP A 30 13.29 -5.72 13.78
CA ASP A 30 14.64 -5.58 13.24
C ASP A 30 14.66 -4.73 11.94
N ILE A 31 15.84 -4.21 11.60
CA ILE A 31 16.02 -3.30 10.46
C ILE A 31 15.82 -4.02 9.12
N GLU A 32 16.25 -5.28 9.00
CA GLU A 32 16.23 -6.03 7.75
C GLU A 32 14.78 -6.41 7.35
N SER A 33 13.97 -6.82 8.33
CA SER A 33 12.53 -7.05 8.18
C SER A 33 11.79 -5.75 7.85
N GLY A 34 12.10 -4.65 8.52
CA GLY A 34 11.53 -3.33 8.22
C GLY A 34 11.85 -2.85 6.80
N ALA A 35 13.10 -3.03 6.36
CA ALA A 35 13.53 -2.71 5.00
C ALA A 35 12.82 -3.58 3.97
N SER A 36 12.75 -4.90 4.20
CA SER A 36 12.07 -5.86 3.32
C SER A 36 10.57 -5.58 3.21
N SER A 37 9.92 -5.24 4.33
CA SER A 37 8.51 -4.83 4.38
C SER A 37 8.26 -3.56 3.57
N SER A 38 9.14 -2.56 3.71
CA SER A 38 9.08 -1.30 2.95
C SER A 38 9.20 -1.55 1.44
N ILE A 39 10.14 -2.40 1.03
CA ILE A 39 10.33 -2.80 -0.37
C ILE A 39 9.06 -3.49 -0.89
N GLY A 40 8.49 -4.41 -0.12
CA GLY A 40 7.24 -5.10 -0.49
C GLY A 40 6.08 -4.14 -0.72
N MET A 41 5.90 -3.14 0.15
CA MET A 41 4.87 -2.10 0.00
C MET A 41 5.09 -1.28 -1.29
N ILE A 42 6.31 -0.78 -1.52
CA ILE A 42 6.64 0.03 -2.70
C ILE A 42 6.48 -0.77 -3.98
N LEU A 43 7.01 -2.00 -4.01
CA LEU A 43 6.95 -2.86 -5.18
C LEU A 43 5.49 -3.20 -5.54
N THR A 44 4.66 -3.52 -4.55
CA THR A 44 3.23 -3.78 -4.76
C THR A 44 2.53 -2.56 -5.32
N ALA A 45 2.83 -1.35 -4.82
CA ALA A 45 2.26 -0.11 -5.31
C ALA A 45 2.67 0.17 -6.77
N VAL A 46 3.95 0.02 -7.10
CA VAL A 46 4.47 0.21 -8.47
C VAL A 46 3.84 -0.79 -9.44
N ILE A 47 3.86 -2.09 -9.10
CA ILE A 47 3.27 -3.13 -9.95
C ILE A 47 1.78 -2.87 -10.17
N SER A 48 1.03 -2.63 -9.09
CA SER A 48 -0.42 -2.41 -9.18
C SER A 48 -0.78 -1.15 -9.97
N SER A 49 0.04 -0.08 -9.87
CA SER A 49 -0.17 1.17 -10.62
C SER A 49 -0.12 1.00 -12.13
N VAL A 50 0.63 0.01 -12.62
CA VAL A 50 0.74 -0.32 -14.06
C VAL A 50 -0.22 -1.46 -14.42
N LEU A 51 -0.29 -2.50 -13.58
CA LEU A 51 -1.07 -3.70 -13.85
C LEU A 51 -2.58 -3.40 -13.90
N ILE A 52 -3.12 -2.59 -12.99
CA ILE A 52 -4.55 -2.29 -12.95
C ILE A 52 -5.03 -1.59 -14.23
N PRO A 53 -4.40 -0.49 -14.70
CA PRO A 53 -4.77 0.13 -15.97
C PRO A 53 -4.67 -0.82 -17.17
N VAL A 54 -3.60 -1.63 -17.23
CA VAL A 54 -3.41 -2.60 -18.32
C VAL A 54 -4.52 -3.66 -18.33
N LEU A 55 -4.89 -4.18 -17.17
CA LEU A 55 -5.99 -5.14 -17.04
C LEU A 55 -7.33 -4.51 -17.46
N ILE A 56 -7.59 -3.26 -17.10
CA ILE A 56 -8.80 -2.55 -17.54
C ILE A 56 -8.83 -2.45 -19.07
N ILE A 57 -7.75 -1.99 -19.71
CA ILE A 57 -7.67 -1.86 -21.17
C ILE A 57 -7.87 -3.21 -21.89
N LEU A 58 -7.38 -4.32 -21.30
CA LEU A 58 -7.44 -5.64 -21.93
C LEU A 58 -8.82 -6.31 -21.81
N PHE A 59 -9.53 -6.08 -20.71
CA PHE A 59 -10.74 -6.85 -20.36
C PHE A 59 -12.04 -6.03 -20.33
N TYR A 60 -11.97 -4.70 -20.38
CA TYR A 60 -13.13 -3.80 -20.37
C TYR A 60 -13.08 -2.81 -21.52
#